data_AF-A0A086TAW2-F1
#
_entry.id   AF-A0A086TAW2-F1
#
_cell.length_a   1.000
_cell.length_b   1.000
_cell.length_c   1.000
_cell.angle_alpha   90.00
_cell.angle_beta   90.00
_cell.angle_gamma   90.00
#
_symmetry.space_group_name_H-M   'P 1'
#
loop_
_entity.id
_entity.type
_entity.pdbx_description
1 polymer ?
#
loop_
_entity_poly.entity_id
_entity_poly.type
_entity_poly.pdbx_seq_one_letter_code
_entity_poly.pdbx_strand_id
1 'polypeptide(L)'
;MIIVVCFVGGMLYYSMNVLWPRQSQAFFIPEDASPLLRGGYAVIFSCGTWTAGLIVAFICSRLHHEKWQLIAFTVVQTALIGSMASVTADDKVQAIVTVVIAATTITPPQLLSFTMLSFGLEDQNDLGVAVGLAGTFRLFGGAVATAIYTAIYSNRFSEALPGRMTAAIEDAGMDVSEGLLQELIAAAATNTRAAYGAVTGATPELIDRAVVAARDAYVQGFRLVYLVAIAFGVLATIAAACTVSTDRSKKNNDRAVIMKTEVGKMDAMFQEKTAT
;
A
#
# COMPACT_ATOMS: atom_id res chain seq x y z
N MET A 1 -10.63 11.60 15.06
CA MET A 1 -11.07 10.53 14.13
C MET A 1 -10.36 10.60 12.79
N ILE A 2 -10.30 11.77 12.12
CA ILE A 2 -9.57 11.95 10.85
C ILE A 2 -8.09 11.51 10.94
N ILE A 3 -7.40 11.79 12.05
CA ILE A 3 -6.00 11.36 12.27
C ILE A 3 -5.85 9.83 12.21
N VAL A 4 -6.83 9.07 12.72
CA VAL A 4 -6.83 7.60 12.67
C VAL A 4 -6.97 7.11 11.24
N VAL A 5 -7.84 7.76 10.45
CA VAL A 5 -7.99 7.48 9.01
C VAL A 5 -6.70 7.81 8.25
N CYS A 6 -6.02 8.91 8.58
CA CYS A 6 -4.71 9.24 8.01
C CYS A 6 -3.63 8.22 8.39
N PHE A 7 -3.63 7.73 9.63
CA PHE A 7 -2.70 6.72 10.13
C PHE A 7 -2.89 5.40 9.37
N VAL A 8 -4.12 4.88 9.29
CA VAL A 8 -4.38 3.62 8.56
C VAL A 8 -4.23 3.80 7.04
N GLY A 9 -4.62 4.95 6.51
CA GLY A 9 -4.38 5.28 5.10
C GLY A 9 -2.89 5.24 4.78
N GLY A 10 -2.06 5.85 5.62
CA GLY A 10 -0.59 5.78 5.51
C GLY A 10 -0.07 4.34 5.63
N MET A 11 -0.60 3.58 6.58
CA MET A 11 -0.28 2.16 6.77
C MET A 11 -0.45 1.38 5.47
N LEU A 12 -1.61 1.46 4.82
CA LEU A 12 -1.91 0.73 3.58
C LEU A 12 -1.10 1.22 2.37
N TYR A 13 -0.85 2.54 2.27
CA TYR A 13 -0.11 3.09 1.14
C TYR A 13 1.38 2.74 1.14
N TYR A 14 2.05 2.93 2.28
CA TYR A 14 3.50 2.69 2.35
C TYR A 14 3.83 1.21 2.38
N SER A 15 3.03 0.40 3.08
CA SER A 15 3.19 -1.05 3.05
C SER A 15 3.06 -1.62 1.64
N MET A 16 2.06 -1.20 0.87
CA MET A 16 1.85 -1.72 -0.48
C MET A 16 2.99 -1.31 -1.43
N ASN A 17 3.57 -0.12 -1.25
CA ASN A 17 4.78 0.29 -1.97
C ASN A 17 6.01 -0.59 -1.67
N VAL A 18 6.05 -1.27 -0.53
CA VAL A 18 7.15 -2.17 -0.16
C VAL A 18 6.84 -3.63 -0.50
N LEU A 19 5.60 -4.07 -0.24
CA LEU A 19 5.13 -5.42 -0.48
C LEU A 19 5.02 -5.72 -1.98
N TRP A 20 4.49 -4.79 -2.79
CA TRP A 20 4.29 -5.02 -4.22
C TRP A 20 5.59 -5.28 -4.98
N PRO A 21 6.67 -4.47 -4.83
CA PRO A 21 7.95 -4.79 -5.46
C PRO A 21 8.48 -6.16 -5.02
N ARG A 22 8.39 -6.51 -3.74
CA ARG A 22 8.82 -7.82 -3.24
C ARG A 22 8.00 -8.96 -3.83
N GLN A 23 6.68 -8.81 -3.88
CA GLN A 23 5.77 -9.79 -4.45
C GLN A 23 6.01 -9.98 -5.96
N SER A 24 6.18 -8.88 -6.70
CA SER A 24 6.44 -8.91 -8.14
C SER A 24 7.78 -9.56 -8.49
N GLN A 25 8.80 -9.35 -7.65
CA GLN A 25 10.11 -9.98 -7.80
C GLN A 25 10.08 -11.47 -7.48
N ALA A 26 9.28 -11.90 -6.49
CA ALA A 26 9.18 -13.31 -6.12
C ALA A 26 8.37 -14.16 -7.12
N PHE A 27 7.34 -13.59 -7.76
CA PHE A 27 6.41 -14.36 -8.60
C PHE A 27 6.53 -14.13 -10.10
N PHE A 28 6.80 -12.90 -10.54
CA PHE A 28 6.49 -12.51 -11.92
C PHE A 28 7.73 -12.26 -12.79
N ILE A 29 8.88 -12.04 -12.17
CA ILE A 29 10.12 -11.67 -12.84
C ILE A 29 11.01 -12.93 -12.96
N PRO A 30 11.28 -13.41 -14.20
CA PRO A 30 12.29 -14.44 -14.44
C PRO A 30 13.67 -13.98 -13.95
N GLU A 31 14.52 -14.92 -13.50
CA GLU A 31 15.86 -14.64 -12.96
C GLU A 31 16.73 -13.80 -13.94
N ASP A 32 16.55 -14.02 -15.25
CA ASP A 32 17.28 -13.35 -16.35
C ASP A 32 16.64 -12.03 -16.84
N ALA A 33 15.54 -11.57 -16.24
CA ALA A 33 14.85 -10.38 -16.72
C ALA A 33 15.61 -9.09 -16.35
N SER A 34 15.68 -8.18 -17.33
CA SER A 34 16.40 -6.92 -17.23
C SER A 34 16.00 -6.10 -15.98
N PRO A 35 16.94 -5.36 -15.36
CA PRO A 35 16.63 -4.47 -14.23
C PRO A 35 15.49 -3.48 -14.52
N LEU A 36 15.33 -3.11 -15.80
CA LEU A 36 14.29 -2.22 -16.29
C LEU A 36 12.88 -2.81 -16.12
N LEU A 37 12.69 -4.11 -16.38
CA LEU A 37 11.42 -4.79 -16.14
C LEU A 37 11.09 -4.80 -14.65
N ARG A 38 12.08 -5.04 -13.79
CA ARG A 38 11.89 -5.02 -12.31
C ARG A 38 11.44 -3.65 -11.82
N GLY A 39 12.05 -2.59 -12.34
CA GLY A 39 11.63 -1.20 -12.07
C GLY A 39 10.24 -0.91 -12.62
N GLY A 40 9.93 -1.35 -13.84
CA GLY A 40 8.64 -1.17 -14.48
C GLY A 40 7.49 -1.73 -13.65
N TYR A 41 7.61 -2.96 -13.12
CA TYR A 41 6.61 -3.56 -12.25
C TYR A 41 6.43 -2.80 -10.93
N ALA A 42 7.52 -2.30 -10.33
CA ALA A 42 7.44 -1.51 -9.10
C ALA A 42 6.67 -0.18 -9.30
N VAL A 43 6.78 0.44 -10.47
CA VAL A 43 6.15 1.74 -10.79
C VAL A 43 4.64 1.61 -11.03
N ILE A 44 4.11 0.42 -11.34
CA ILE A 44 2.69 0.18 -11.59
C ILE A 44 1.81 0.71 -10.44
N PHE A 45 2.23 0.51 -9.20
CA PHE A 45 1.51 1.03 -8.02
C PHE A 45 1.44 2.56 -8.01
N SER A 46 2.56 3.21 -8.34
CA SER A 46 2.64 4.68 -8.43
C SER A 46 1.72 5.21 -9.53
N CYS A 47 1.66 4.56 -10.71
CA CYS A 47 0.75 4.97 -11.78
C CYS A 47 -0.72 5.01 -11.31
N GLY A 48 -1.17 4.02 -10.53
CA GLY A 48 -2.51 4.02 -9.93
C GLY A 48 -2.75 5.21 -8.99
N THR A 49 -1.75 5.56 -8.18
CA THR A 49 -1.79 6.72 -7.28
C THR A 49 -1.96 8.05 -8.04
N TRP A 50 -1.29 8.21 -9.19
CA TRP A 50 -1.44 9.40 -10.02
C TRP A 50 -2.86 9.52 -10.60
N THR A 51 -3.43 8.42 -11.08
CA THR A 51 -4.82 8.40 -11.57
C THR A 51 -5.82 8.74 -10.46
N ALA A 52 -5.56 8.27 -9.23
CA ALA A 52 -6.36 8.59 -8.06
C ALA A 52 -6.40 10.09 -7.77
N GLY A 53 -5.24 10.75 -7.86
CA GLY A 53 -5.13 12.20 -7.66
C GLY A 53 -6.00 12.99 -8.65
N LEU A 54 -6.02 12.58 -9.91
CA LEU A 54 -6.89 13.17 -10.94
C LEU A 54 -8.37 12.93 -10.63
N ILE A 55 -8.74 11.71 -10.23
CA ILE A 55 -10.12 11.37 -9.85
C ILE A 55 -10.58 12.24 -8.68
N VAL A 56 -9.73 12.43 -7.67
CA VAL A 56 -10.07 13.30 -6.52
C VAL A 56 -10.24 14.74 -6.96
N ALA A 57 -9.31 15.25 -7.78
CA ALA A 57 -9.32 16.64 -8.24
C ALA A 57 -10.54 16.97 -9.11
N PHE A 58 -11.01 16.04 -9.96
CA PHE A 58 -12.10 16.30 -10.90
C PHE A 58 -13.48 15.79 -10.44
N ILE A 59 -13.52 14.64 -9.78
CA ILE A 59 -14.79 13.96 -9.41
C ILE A 59 -15.14 14.22 -7.94
N CYS A 60 -14.20 13.99 -7.01
CA CYS A 60 -14.50 14.18 -5.59
C CYS A 60 -14.70 15.65 -5.23
N SER A 61 -13.98 16.57 -5.86
CA SER A 61 -14.13 18.03 -5.66
C SER A 61 -15.53 18.56 -5.99
N ARG A 62 -16.25 17.92 -6.93
CA ARG A 62 -17.63 18.29 -7.30
C ARG A 62 -18.69 17.69 -6.39
N LEU A 63 -18.40 16.54 -5.80
CA LEU A 63 -19.35 15.77 -5.01
C LEU A 63 -19.20 16.16 -3.53
N HIS A 64 -20.16 16.93 -3.03
CA HIS A 64 -20.10 17.59 -1.71
C HIS A 64 -20.29 16.65 -0.48
N HIS A 65 -20.44 15.34 -0.68
CA HIS A 65 -20.70 14.34 0.39
C HIS A 65 -19.42 13.59 0.80
N GLU A 66 -18.46 14.32 1.38
CA GLU A 66 -17.10 13.83 1.63
C GLU A 66 -17.06 12.64 2.61
N LYS A 67 -17.95 12.59 3.61
CA LYS A 67 -18.04 11.46 4.56
C LYS A 67 -18.41 10.15 3.85
N TRP A 68 -19.38 10.19 2.97
CA TRP A 68 -19.84 8.99 2.24
C TRP A 68 -18.83 8.54 1.20
N GLN A 69 -18.12 9.48 0.57
CA GLN A 69 -16.98 9.17 -0.29
C GLN A 69 -15.88 8.46 0.50
N LEU A 70 -15.52 8.99 1.68
CA LEU A 70 -14.48 8.41 2.52
C LEU A 70 -14.82 6.95 2.87
N ILE A 71 -16.05 6.70 3.32
CA ILE A 71 -16.51 5.34 3.65
C ILE A 71 -16.51 4.44 2.41
N ALA A 72 -17.05 4.92 1.28
CA ALA A 72 -17.11 4.13 0.05
C ALA A 72 -15.72 3.73 -0.44
N PHE A 73 -14.77 4.67 -0.50
CA PHE A 73 -13.40 4.40 -0.93
C PHE A 73 -12.67 3.47 0.04
N THR A 74 -12.81 3.64 1.36
CA THR A 74 -12.17 2.76 2.35
C THR A 74 -12.73 1.33 2.30
N VAL A 75 -14.05 1.17 2.07
CA VAL A 75 -14.68 -0.15 1.90
C VAL A 75 -14.18 -0.82 0.62
N VAL A 76 -14.21 -0.11 -0.51
CA VAL A 76 -13.76 -0.64 -1.81
C VAL A 76 -12.27 -1.00 -1.74
N GLN A 77 -11.45 -0.14 -1.16
CA GLN A 77 -10.02 -0.42 -0.95
C GLN A 77 -9.82 -1.69 -0.10
N THR A 78 -10.52 -1.83 1.02
CA THR A 78 -10.39 -2.99 1.91
C THR A 78 -10.83 -4.28 1.19
N ALA A 79 -11.90 -4.21 0.39
CA ALA A 79 -12.36 -5.34 -0.42
C ALA A 79 -11.34 -5.74 -1.49
N LEU A 80 -10.71 -4.78 -2.17
CA LEU A 80 -9.69 -5.03 -3.18
C LEU A 80 -8.41 -5.62 -2.59
N ILE A 81 -7.96 -5.11 -1.43
CA ILE A 81 -6.82 -5.70 -0.70
C ILE A 81 -7.17 -7.11 -0.21
N GLY A 82 -8.42 -7.34 0.21
CA GLY A 82 -8.90 -8.69 0.53
C GLY A 82 -8.90 -9.63 -0.67
N SER A 83 -9.25 -9.14 -1.86
CA SER A 83 -9.15 -9.90 -3.10
C SER A 83 -7.70 -10.27 -3.46
N MET A 84 -6.69 -9.53 -2.97
CA MET A 84 -5.29 -9.92 -3.17
C MET A 84 -4.89 -11.15 -2.34
N ALA A 85 -5.60 -11.45 -1.25
CA ALA A 85 -5.36 -12.65 -0.46
C ALA A 85 -5.76 -13.95 -1.19
N SER A 86 -6.57 -13.87 -2.24
CA SER A 86 -6.95 -15.01 -3.09
C SER A 86 -6.06 -15.19 -4.32
N VAL A 87 -5.09 -14.30 -4.55
CA VAL A 87 -4.21 -14.37 -5.72
C VAL A 87 -3.15 -15.44 -5.51
N THR A 88 -3.12 -16.42 -6.42
CA THR A 88 -2.09 -17.47 -6.48
C THR A 88 -0.91 -17.01 -7.35
N ALA A 89 0.26 -17.66 -7.22
CA ALA A 89 1.49 -17.29 -7.93
C ALA A 89 1.35 -17.26 -9.48
N ASP A 90 0.37 -17.95 -10.04
CA ASP A 90 0.13 -18.05 -11.48
C ASP A 90 -0.73 -16.91 -12.06
N ASP A 91 -1.50 -16.20 -11.22
CA ASP A 91 -2.49 -15.20 -11.67
C ASP A 91 -1.88 -13.79 -11.84
N LYS A 92 -0.90 -13.68 -12.74
CA LYS A 92 -0.18 -12.44 -13.11
C LYS A 92 -1.11 -11.27 -13.41
N VAL A 93 -2.12 -11.50 -14.25
CA VAL A 93 -3.01 -10.45 -14.75
C VAL A 93 -3.94 -9.96 -13.65
N GLN A 94 -4.50 -10.88 -12.86
CA GLN A 94 -5.38 -10.52 -11.73
C GLN A 94 -4.61 -9.73 -10.66
N ALA A 95 -3.37 -10.11 -10.36
CA ALA A 95 -2.53 -9.38 -9.42
C ALA A 95 -2.29 -7.93 -9.86
N ILE A 96 -1.86 -7.72 -11.12
CA ILE A 96 -1.54 -6.39 -11.65
C ILE A 96 -2.78 -5.51 -11.70
N VAL A 97 -3.90 -6.03 -12.22
CA VAL A 97 -5.15 -5.27 -12.32
C VAL A 97 -5.68 -4.90 -10.93
N THR A 98 -5.68 -5.85 -9.99
CA THR A 98 -6.15 -5.60 -8.62
C THR A 98 -5.28 -4.55 -7.92
N VAL A 99 -3.96 -4.57 -8.12
CA VAL A 99 -3.05 -3.58 -7.52
C VAL A 99 -3.22 -2.19 -8.11
N VAL A 100 -3.41 -2.07 -9.42
CA VAL A 100 -3.66 -0.76 -10.04
C VAL A 100 -4.97 -0.17 -9.50
N ILE A 101 -6.05 -0.97 -9.48
CA ILE A 101 -7.35 -0.51 -8.98
C ILE A 101 -7.27 -0.22 -7.47
N ALA A 102 -6.60 -1.08 -6.70
CA ALA A 102 -6.39 -0.84 -5.28
C ALA A 102 -5.66 0.49 -5.07
N ALA A 103 -4.52 0.73 -5.75
CA ALA A 103 -3.76 1.97 -5.70
C ALA A 103 -4.63 3.20 -6.02
N THR A 104 -5.51 3.10 -7.02
CA THR A 104 -6.45 4.17 -7.37
C THR A 104 -7.43 4.50 -6.23
N THR A 105 -7.75 3.54 -5.37
CA THR A 105 -8.67 3.71 -4.23
C THR A 105 -7.99 4.02 -2.89
N ILE A 106 -6.67 3.83 -2.76
CA ILE A 106 -5.91 4.12 -1.52
C ILE A 106 -5.72 5.62 -1.28
N THR A 107 -5.45 6.37 -2.36
CA THR A 107 -5.10 7.80 -2.29
C THR A 107 -6.29 8.72 -1.99
N PRO A 108 -7.51 8.50 -2.50
CA PRO A 108 -8.64 9.41 -2.27
C PRO A 108 -9.01 9.61 -0.80
N PRO A 109 -9.09 8.58 0.05
CA PRO A 109 -9.34 8.76 1.48
C PRO A 109 -8.33 9.68 2.17
N GLN A 110 -7.07 9.64 1.73
CA GLN A 110 -5.99 10.41 2.32
C GLN A 110 -6.12 11.89 1.97
N LEU A 111 -6.31 12.18 0.68
CA LEU A 111 -6.50 13.55 0.20
C LEU A 111 -7.77 14.18 0.80
N LEU A 112 -8.87 13.42 0.85
CA LEU A 112 -10.11 13.87 1.48
C LEU A 112 -9.91 14.17 2.97
N SER A 113 -9.20 13.31 3.70
CA SER A 113 -8.90 13.52 5.12
C SER A 113 -8.09 14.80 5.36
N PHE A 114 -7.11 15.11 4.50
CA PHE A 114 -6.38 16.39 4.58
C PHE A 114 -7.30 17.58 4.31
N THR A 115 -8.16 17.51 3.28
CA THR A 115 -9.08 18.61 2.99
C THR A 115 -10.11 18.84 4.10
N MET A 116 -10.68 17.76 4.66
CA MET A 116 -11.62 17.83 5.79
C MET A 116 -10.95 18.44 7.03
N LEU A 117 -9.68 18.10 7.29
CA LEU A 117 -8.93 18.68 8.40
C LEU A 117 -8.71 20.17 8.18
N SER A 118 -8.31 20.57 6.97
CA SER A 118 -8.07 21.98 6.64
C SER A 118 -9.32 22.85 6.77
N PHE A 119 -10.49 22.35 6.35
CA PHE A 119 -11.76 23.07 6.49
C PHE A 119 -12.41 22.93 7.87
N GLY A 120 -11.99 21.94 8.67
CA GLY A 120 -12.54 21.69 10.00
C GLY A 120 -12.06 22.69 11.06
N LEU A 121 -10.92 23.36 10.82
CA LEU A 121 -10.30 24.30 11.77
C LEU A 121 -11.18 25.54 11.98
N GLU A 122 -11.08 26.11 13.18
CA GLU A 122 -11.71 27.39 13.54
C GLU A 122 -10.77 28.56 13.26
N ASP A 123 -9.47 28.39 13.54
CA ASP A 123 -8.42 29.31 13.17
C ASP A 123 -7.55 28.72 12.04
N GLN A 124 -7.44 29.44 10.93
CA GLN A 124 -6.58 29.05 9.81
C GLN A 124 -5.08 29.26 10.08
N ASN A 125 -4.70 30.00 11.13
CA ASN A 125 -3.29 30.11 11.55
C ASN A 125 -2.71 28.75 11.99
N ASP A 126 -3.56 27.86 12.52
CA ASP A 126 -3.17 26.52 12.98
C ASP A 126 -3.16 25.46 11.86
N LEU A 127 -3.45 25.86 10.61
CA LEU A 127 -3.48 24.96 9.47
C LEU A 127 -2.17 24.19 9.29
N GLY A 128 -1.03 24.87 9.46
CA GLY A 128 0.29 24.25 9.35
C GLY A 128 0.52 23.18 10.41
N VAL A 129 0.10 23.43 11.66
CA VAL A 129 0.26 22.48 12.77
C VAL A 129 -0.68 21.28 12.59
N ALA A 130 -1.94 21.53 12.24
CA ALA A 130 -2.93 20.47 12.06
C ALA A 130 -2.58 19.54 10.88
N VAL A 131 -2.30 20.11 9.71
CA VAL A 131 -1.91 19.34 8.51
C VAL A 131 -0.56 18.65 8.72
N GLY A 132 0.39 19.31 9.37
CA GLY A 132 1.68 18.74 9.75
C GLY A 132 1.52 17.52 10.66
N LEU A 133 0.69 17.62 11.70
CA LEU A 133 0.39 16.51 12.60
C LEU A 133 -0.25 15.33 11.86
N ALA A 134 -1.22 15.58 10.98
CA ALA A 134 -1.82 14.54 10.16
C ALA A 134 -0.81 13.86 9.21
N GLY A 135 0.12 14.63 8.64
CA GLY A 135 1.24 14.13 7.85
C GLY A 135 2.17 13.22 8.66
N THR A 136 2.50 13.62 9.89
CA THR A 136 3.32 12.81 10.81
C THR A 136 2.65 11.48 11.14
N PHE A 137 1.36 11.48 11.51
CA PHE A 137 0.65 10.23 11.81
C PHE A 137 0.52 9.32 10.59
N ARG A 138 0.34 9.89 9.39
CA ARG A 138 0.36 9.13 8.14
C ARG A 138 1.70 8.42 7.94
N LEU A 139 2.82 9.14 8.10
CA LEU A 139 4.17 8.56 7.95
C LEU A 139 4.46 7.53 9.03
N PHE A 140 4.06 7.81 10.26
CA PHE A 140 4.18 6.90 11.39
C PHE A 140 3.41 5.59 11.14
N GLY A 141 2.18 5.67 10.65
CA GLY A 141 1.40 4.50 10.24
C GLY A 141 2.08 3.67 9.15
N GLY A 142 2.71 4.33 8.18
CA GLY A 142 3.50 3.66 7.14
C GLY A 142 4.71 2.89 7.66
N ALA A 143 5.47 3.50 8.59
CA ALA A 143 6.62 2.87 9.22
C ALA A 143 6.20 1.63 10.03
N VAL A 144 5.15 1.77 10.85
CA VAL A 144 4.59 0.67 11.65
C VAL A 144 4.10 -0.47 10.75
N ALA A 145 3.36 -0.15 9.68
CA ALA A 145 2.89 -1.15 8.70
C ALA A 145 4.04 -1.97 8.13
N THR A 146 5.06 -1.26 7.66
CA THR A 146 6.17 -1.86 6.92
C THR A 146 6.94 -2.81 7.84
N ALA A 147 7.14 -2.43 9.10
CA ALA A 147 7.76 -3.27 10.12
C ALA A 147 6.90 -4.52 10.42
N ILE A 148 5.62 -4.33 10.74
CA ILE A 148 4.70 -5.43 11.08
C ILE A 148 4.59 -6.42 9.92
N TYR A 149 4.32 -5.94 8.71
CA TYR A 149 4.11 -6.82 7.56
C TYR A 149 5.38 -7.52 7.12
N THR A 150 6.54 -6.86 7.19
CA THR A 150 7.83 -7.52 6.90
C THR A 150 8.14 -8.60 7.95
N ALA A 151 7.88 -8.34 9.23
CA ALA A 151 8.07 -9.33 10.30
C ALA A 151 7.13 -10.52 10.15
N ILE A 152 5.84 -10.28 9.89
CA ILE A 152 4.86 -11.34 9.66
C ILE A 152 5.26 -12.20 8.46
N TYR A 153 5.58 -11.55 7.35
CA TYR A 153 6.02 -12.21 6.14
C TYR A 153 7.25 -13.10 6.37
N SER A 154 8.29 -12.56 7.00
CA SER A 154 9.53 -13.29 7.28
C SER A 154 9.29 -14.48 8.21
N ASN A 155 8.52 -14.29 9.27
CA ASN A 155 8.25 -15.37 10.23
C ASN A 155 7.44 -16.49 9.60
N ARG A 156 6.40 -16.15 8.83
CA ARG A 156 5.55 -17.15 8.15
C ARG A 156 6.26 -17.86 7.01
N PHE A 157 7.15 -17.16 6.30
CA PHE A 157 8.00 -17.80 5.31
C PHE A 157 8.92 -18.83 5.97
N SER A 158 9.64 -18.48 7.04
CA SER A 158 10.52 -19.41 7.74
C SER A 158 9.79 -20.59 8.39
N GLU A 159 8.54 -20.42 8.79
CA GLU A 159 7.70 -21.48 9.36
C GLU A 159 7.16 -22.44 8.29
N ALA A 160 6.72 -21.91 7.15
CA ALA A 160 6.13 -22.71 6.07
C ALA A 160 7.18 -23.41 5.21
N LEU A 161 8.36 -22.79 5.05
CA LEU A 161 9.40 -23.24 4.12
C LEU A 161 9.88 -24.68 4.38
N PRO A 162 10.20 -25.11 5.62
CA PRO A 162 10.64 -26.48 5.87
C PRO A 162 9.60 -27.51 5.44
N GLY A 163 8.33 -27.31 5.80
CA GLY A 163 7.24 -28.24 5.46
C GLY A 163 6.92 -28.29 3.96
N ARG A 164 7.12 -27.19 3.23
CA ARG A 164 6.98 -27.18 1.76
C ARG A 164 8.16 -27.84 1.07
N MET A 165 9.38 -27.66 1.60
CA MET A 165 10.58 -28.30 1.07
C MET A 165 10.59 -29.79 1.31
N THR A 166 10.13 -30.29 2.46
CA THR A 166 9.98 -31.73 2.69
C THR A 166 9.00 -32.35 1.70
N ALA A 167 7.84 -31.73 1.47
CA ALA A 167 6.89 -32.20 0.47
C ALA A 167 7.48 -32.21 -0.95
N ALA A 168 8.30 -31.22 -1.29
CA ALA A 168 8.99 -31.18 -2.59
C ALA A 168 10.04 -32.30 -2.77
N ILE A 169 10.73 -32.69 -1.69
CA ILE A 169 11.68 -33.80 -1.69
C ILE A 169 10.95 -35.14 -1.85
N GLU A 170 9.85 -35.33 -1.12
CA GLU A 170 8.99 -36.51 -1.20
C GLU A 170 8.36 -36.65 -2.60
N ASP A 171 7.84 -35.55 -3.16
CA ASP A 171 7.26 -35.52 -4.51
C ASP A 171 8.31 -35.76 -5.62
N ALA A 172 9.59 -35.46 -5.34
CA ALA A 172 10.73 -35.79 -6.21
C ALA A 172 11.19 -37.26 -6.05
N GLY A 173 10.52 -38.05 -5.20
CA GLY A 173 10.81 -39.47 -4.98
C GLY A 173 12.12 -39.73 -4.23
N MET A 174 12.62 -38.75 -3.46
CA MET A 174 13.85 -38.88 -2.69
C MET A 174 13.58 -39.01 -1.19
N ASP A 175 14.47 -39.70 -0.49
CA ASP A 175 14.40 -39.80 0.98
C ASP A 175 14.76 -38.45 1.61
N VAL A 176 13.91 -37.99 2.55
CA VAL A 176 14.12 -36.74 3.27
C VAL A 176 15.30 -36.91 4.23
N SER A 177 16.45 -36.34 3.86
CA SER A 177 17.60 -36.19 4.75
C SER A 177 17.62 -34.79 5.36
N GLU A 178 17.89 -34.68 6.67
CA GLU A 178 18.00 -33.39 7.36
C GLU A 178 19.08 -32.49 6.74
N GLY A 179 20.18 -33.06 6.23
CA GLY A 179 21.24 -32.31 5.57
C GLY A 179 20.79 -31.67 4.26
N LEU A 180 20.06 -32.43 3.43
CA LEU A 180 19.52 -31.94 2.16
C LEU A 180 18.42 -30.89 2.39
N LEU A 181 17.59 -31.07 3.41
CA LEU A 181 16.58 -30.09 3.81
C LEU A 181 17.22 -28.77 4.26
N GLN A 182 18.27 -28.82 5.08
CA GLN A 182 18.99 -27.61 5.53
C GLN A 182 19.67 -26.89 4.37
N GLU A 183 20.30 -27.61 3.44
CA GLU A 183 20.91 -27.02 2.24
C GLU A 183 19.86 -26.38 1.32
N LEU A 184 18.69 -27.00 1.13
CA LEU A 184 17.58 -26.42 0.36
C LEU A 184 16.98 -25.18 1.04
N ILE A 185 16.86 -25.18 2.37
CA ILE A 185 16.41 -24.00 3.13
C ILE A 185 17.43 -22.86 3.01
N ALA A 186 18.72 -23.16 3.07
CA ALA A 186 19.78 -22.17 2.85
C ALA A 186 19.75 -21.62 1.42
N ALA A 187 19.53 -22.48 0.42
CA ALA A 187 19.37 -22.07 -0.98
C ALA A 187 18.13 -21.18 -1.18
N ALA A 188 17.05 -21.44 -0.45
CA ALA A 188 15.82 -20.66 -0.50
C ALA A 188 15.93 -19.24 0.05
N ALA A 189 16.96 -18.92 0.84
CA ALA A 189 17.27 -17.54 1.21
C ALA A 189 17.69 -16.69 -0.01
N THR A 190 18.36 -17.33 -0.99
CA THR A 190 18.77 -16.70 -2.25
C THR A 190 17.69 -16.84 -3.32
N ASN A 191 16.90 -17.92 -3.24
CA ASN A 191 15.79 -18.28 -4.13
C ASN A 191 16.12 -18.19 -5.62
N THR A 192 17.32 -18.62 -6.01
CA THR A 192 17.75 -18.74 -7.41
C THR A 192 17.95 -20.19 -7.80
N ARG A 193 17.67 -20.51 -9.07
CA ARG A 193 17.88 -21.86 -9.61
C ARG A 193 19.34 -22.32 -9.49
N ALA A 194 20.28 -21.38 -9.58
CA ALA A 194 21.71 -21.62 -9.36
C ALA A 194 22.02 -22.01 -7.90
N ALA A 195 21.35 -21.41 -6.91
CA ALA A 195 21.53 -21.77 -5.50
C ALA A 195 20.98 -23.17 -5.20
N TYR A 196 19.84 -23.53 -5.77
CA TYR A 196 19.29 -24.88 -5.65
C TYR A 196 20.12 -25.94 -6.38
N GLY A 197 20.75 -25.58 -7.50
CA GLY A 197 21.67 -26.46 -8.23
C GLY A 197 23.02 -26.69 -7.53
N ALA A 198 23.38 -25.87 -6.55
CA ALA A 198 24.58 -26.04 -5.73
C ALA A 198 24.39 -27.02 -4.56
N VAL A 199 23.16 -27.48 -4.32
CA VAL A 199 22.83 -28.44 -3.25
C VAL A 199 23.36 -29.83 -3.59
N THR A 200 23.92 -30.50 -2.59
CA THR A 200 24.51 -31.82 -2.75
C THR A 200 23.41 -32.85 -3.04
N GLY A 201 23.43 -33.45 -4.24
CA GLY A 201 22.37 -34.38 -4.68
C GLY A 201 21.19 -33.73 -5.42
N ALA A 202 21.34 -32.47 -5.85
CA ALA A 202 20.31 -31.78 -6.63
C ALA A 202 20.05 -32.46 -7.98
N THR A 203 18.85 -33.05 -8.12
CA THR A 203 18.33 -33.49 -9.42
C THR A 203 17.58 -32.35 -10.10
N PRO A 204 17.50 -32.31 -11.44
CA PRO A 204 16.72 -31.30 -12.15
C PRO A 204 15.25 -31.23 -11.69
N GLU A 205 14.66 -32.38 -11.36
CA GLU A 205 13.30 -32.46 -10.83
C GLU A 205 13.19 -31.87 -9.41
N LEU A 206 14.16 -32.14 -8.52
CA LEU A 206 14.18 -31.53 -7.18
C LEU A 206 14.30 -30.02 -7.26
N ILE A 207 15.15 -29.49 -8.15
CA ILE A 207 15.34 -28.05 -8.34
C ILE A 207 14.01 -27.40 -8.73
N ASP A 208 13.28 -27.98 -9.68
CA ASP A 208 12.00 -27.44 -10.13
C ASP A 208 10.93 -27.50 -9.05
N ARG A 209 10.87 -28.60 -8.30
CA ARG A 209 9.94 -28.75 -7.17
C ARG A 209 10.28 -27.80 -6.02
N ALA A 210 11.56 -27.60 -5.71
CA ALA A 210 12.03 -26.69 -4.67
C ALA A 210 11.70 -25.22 -5.00
N VAL A 211 11.85 -24.81 -6.27
CA VAL A 211 11.46 -23.46 -6.71
C VAL A 211 9.94 -23.24 -6.55
N VAL A 212 9.12 -24.23 -6.91
CA VAL A 212 7.66 -24.16 -6.71
C VAL A 212 7.31 -24.12 -5.21
N ALA A 213 7.95 -24.95 -4.39
CA ALA A 213 7.74 -24.97 -2.94
C ALA A 213 8.12 -23.65 -2.26
N ALA A 214 9.22 -23.02 -2.68
CA ALA A 214 9.62 -21.71 -2.18
C ALA A 214 8.61 -20.62 -2.57
N ARG A 215 8.11 -20.63 -3.82
CA ARG A 215 7.03 -19.73 -4.25
C ARG A 215 5.77 -19.92 -3.43
N ASP A 216 5.38 -21.15 -3.18
CA ASP A 216 4.20 -21.46 -2.37
C ASP A 216 4.33 -21.00 -0.91
N ALA A 217 5.53 -21.13 -0.32
CA ALA A 217 5.83 -20.58 1.00
C ALA A 217 5.69 -19.05 1.01
N TYR A 218 6.15 -18.36 -0.06
CA TYR A 218 5.93 -16.93 -0.23
C TYR A 218 4.45 -16.57 -0.36
N VAL A 219 3.66 -17.34 -1.13
CA VAL A 219 2.20 -17.10 -1.28
C VAL A 219 1.52 -17.16 0.08
N GLN A 220 1.83 -18.14 0.92
CA GLN A 220 1.27 -18.24 2.27
C GLN A 220 1.64 -17.05 3.15
N GLY A 221 2.91 -16.60 3.11
CA GLY A 221 3.36 -15.42 3.84
C GLY A 221 2.61 -14.15 3.43
N PHE A 222 2.51 -13.90 2.12
CA PHE A 222 1.77 -12.73 1.59
C PHE A 222 0.28 -12.81 1.90
N ARG A 223 -0.36 -13.98 1.78
CA ARG A 223 -1.78 -14.16 2.10
C ARG A 223 -2.09 -13.74 3.55
N LEU A 224 -1.22 -14.11 4.49
CA LEU A 224 -1.43 -13.74 5.89
C LEU A 224 -1.25 -12.23 6.11
N VAL A 225 -0.26 -11.61 5.46
CA VAL A 225 -0.09 -10.14 5.50
C VAL A 225 -1.34 -9.42 4.99
N TYR A 226 -1.92 -9.88 3.87
CA TYR A 226 -3.16 -9.30 3.33
C TYR A 226 -4.35 -9.50 4.26
N LEU A 227 -4.49 -10.66 4.91
CA LEU A 227 -5.53 -10.88 5.92
C LEU A 227 -5.40 -9.93 7.12
N VAL A 228 -4.18 -9.69 7.58
CA VAL A 228 -3.92 -8.71 8.65
C VAL A 228 -4.21 -7.29 8.18
N ALA A 229 -3.91 -6.95 6.92
CA ALA A 229 -4.25 -5.66 6.33
C ALA A 229 -5.78 -5.43 6.26
N ILE A 230 -6.59 -6.47 6.03
CA ILE A 230 -8.06 -6.38 6.09
C ILE A 230 -8.51 -5.97 7.49
N ALA A 231 -7.95 -6.55 8.55
CA ALA A 231 -8.33 -6.20 9.92
C ALA A 231 -8.11 -4.70 10.22
N PHE A 232 -6.96 -4.16 9.77
CA PHE A 232 -6.70 -2.72 9.87
C PHE A 232 -7.62 -1.88 8.97
N GLY A 233 -7.95 -2.35 7.77
CA GLY A 233 -8.92 -1.70 6.87
C GLY A 233 -10.33 -1.62 7.44
N VAL A 234 -10.78 -2.66 8.15
CA VAL A 234 -12.07 -2.66 8.88
C VAL A 234 -12.05 -1.63 10.01
N LEU A 235 -10.96 -1.55 10.79
CA LEU A 235 -10.81 -0.51 11.82
C LEU A 235 -10.83 0.90 11.22
N ALA A 236 -10.21 1.11 10.05
CA ALA A 236 -10.31 2.38 9.32
C ALA A 236 -11.73 2.68 8.87
N THR A 237 -12.48 1.67 8.41
CA THR A 237 -13.88 1.84 8.00
C THR A 237 -14.75 2.27 9.17
N ILE A 238 -14.55 1.68 10.36
CA ILE A 238 -15.24 2.08 11.59
C ILE A 238 -14.85 3.50 11.99
N ALA A 239 -13.56 3.84 11.94
CA ALA A 239 -13.08 5.20 12.23
C ALA A 239 -13.63 6.24 11.24
N ALA A 240 -13.75 5.89 9.96
CA ALA A 240 -14.37 6.73 8.92
C ALA A 240 -15.88 6.91 9.17
N ALA A 241 -16.58 5.86 9.61
CA ALA A 241 -18.00 5.93 9.96
C ALA A 241 -18.25 6.84 11.18
N CYS A 242 -17.37 6.79 12.18
CA CYS A 242 -17.37 7.68 13.35
C CYS A 242 -16.88 9.10 13.06
N THR A 243 -16.45 9.41 11.83
CA THR A 243 -16.05 10.77 11.46
C THR A 243 -17.28 11.64 11.20
N VAL A 244 -17.25 12.86 11.71
CA VAL A 244 -18.28 13.88 11.49
C VAL A 244 -17.98 14.59 10.17
N SER A 245 -18.99 14.79 9.34
CA SER A 245 -18.85 15.55 8.09
C SER A 245 -18.52 17.01 8.39
N THR A 246 -17.58 17.57 7.66
CA THR A 246 -17.27 19.01 7.65
C THR A 246 -18.53 19.81 7.30
N ASP A 247 -18.87 20.77 8.15
CA ASP A 247 -20.06 21.60 7.99
C ASP A 247 -19.96 22.45 6.70
N ARG A 248 -21.07 22.53 5.96
CA ARG A 248 -21.16 23.22 4.67
C ARG A 248 -20.87 24.72 4.79
N SER A 249 -21.09 25.29 5.98
CA SER A 249 -20.81 26.69 6.28
C SER A 249 -19.33 27.06 6.27
N LYS A 250 -18.40 26.11 6.45
CA LYS A 250 -16.95 26.37 6.44
C LYS A 250 -16.33 26.32 5.04
N LYS A 251 -17.12 26.02 4.00
CA LYS A 251 -16.72 26.03 2.59
C LYS A 251 -16.92 27.41 1.96
N ASN A 252 -16.54 28.47 2.66
CA ASN A 252 -16.48 29.81 2.08
C ASN A 252 -15.08 30.05 1.49
N ASN A 253 -14.99 30.93 0.50
CA ASN A 253 -13.72 31.39 -0.10
C ASN A 253 -12.98 32.37 0.83
N ASP A 254 -13.27 32.35 2.14
CA ASP A 254 -12.63 33.16 3.16
C ASP A 254 -11.21 32.64 3.38
N ARG A 255 -10.26 33.51 3.04
CA ARG A 255 -8.82 33.26 3.14
C ARG A 255 -8.32 34.07 4.32
N ALA A 256 -7.80 33.42 5.35
CA ALA A 256 -7.07 34.09 6.42
C ALA A 256 -5.68 34.56 5.97
N VAL A 257 -5.13 33.94 4.92
CA VAL A 257 -3.84 34.31 4.34
C VAL A 257 -4.08 34.98 2.98
N ILE A 258 -3.97 36.30 2.97
CA ILE A 258 -3.98 37.12 1.75
C ILE A 258 -2.54 37.34 1.33
N MET A 259 -2.21 37.09 0.06
CA MET A 259 -0.86 37.34 -0.44
C MET A 259 -0.52 38.82 -0.29
N LYS A 260 0.71 39.17 0.14
CA LYS A 260 1.16 40.57 0.24
C LYS A 260 0.96 41.34 -1.08
N THR A 261 1.05 40.66 -2.21
CA THR A 261 0.78 41.20 -3.56
C THR A 261 -0.69 41.56 -3.79
N GLU A 262 -1.62 40.88 -3.13
CA GLU A 262 -3.07 41.21 -3.15
C GLU A 262 -3.41 42.31 -2.15
N VAL A 263 -2.73 42.38 -1.00
CA VAL A 263 -2.82 43.51 -0.04
C VAL A 263 -2.44 44.82 -0.72
N GLY A 264 -1.31 44.85 -1.44
CA GLY A 264 -0.87 46.03 -2.18
C GLY A 264 -1.81 46.46 -3.32
N LYS A 265 -2.55 45.51 -3.92
CA LYS A 265 -3.56 45.82 -4.94
C LYS A 265 -4.86 46.36 -4.33
N MET A 266 -5.25 45.86 -3.16
CA MET A 266 -6.37 46.41 -2.39
C MET A 266 -6.08 47.83 -1.93
N ASP A 267 -4.90 48.08 -1.37
CA ASP A 267 -4.49 49.44 -0.93
C ASP A 267 -4.42 50.43 -2.10
N ALA A 268 -3.90 50.00 -3.26
CA ALA A 268 -3.89 50.80 -4.48
C ALA A 268 -5.32 51.11 -4.99
N MET A 269 -6.23 50.14 -4.94
CA MET A 269 -7.63 50.32 -5.34
C MET A 269 -8.40 51.23 -4.37
N PHE A 270 -8.08 51.20 -3.07
CA PHE A 270 -8.65 52.13 -2.08
C PHE A 270 -8.14 53.57 -2.24
N GLN A 271 -6.87 53.76 -2.61
CA GLN A 271 -6.32 55.09 -2.91
C GLN A 271 -6.90 55.69 -4.20
N GLU A 272 -7.13 54.88 -5.23
CA GLU A 272 -7.74 55.35 -6.49
C GLU A 272 -9.19 55.82 -6.28
N LYS A 273 -9.93 55.13 -5.41
CA LYS A 273 -11.33 55.45 -5.08
C LYS A 273 -11.53 56.64 -4.13
N THR A 274 -10.47 57.08 -3.45
CA THR A 274 -10.48 58.29 -2.59
C THR A 274 -9.92 59.53 -3.29
N ALA A 275 -9.34 59.37 -4.48
CA ALA A 275 -8.84 60.44 -5.33
C ALA A 275 -9.84 60.90 -6.41
N THR A 276 -11.07 60.36 -6.40
CA THR A 276 -12.23 60.79 -7.22
C THR A 276 -13.32 61.35 -6.33
#